data_AF-A0A3D4UWX1-F1
#
_entry.id   AF-A0A3D4UWX1-F1
#
_cell.length_a   1.000
_cell.length_b   1.000
_cell.length_c   1.000
_cell.angle_alpha   90.00
_cell.angle_beta   90.00
_cell.angle_gamma   90.00
#
_symmetry.space_group_name_H-M   'P 1'
#
loop_
_entity.id
_entity.type
_entity.pdbx_description
1 polymer ?
#
loop_
_entity_poly.entity_id
_entity_poly.type
_entity_poly.pdbx_seq_one_letter_code
_entity_poly.pdbx_strand_id
1 'polypeptide(L)'
;TAYSPNRGQDKHVRLNSVAPIFEAGHVWRTEDDWALDVQEECASFPYGEHDDLVDATTLALLRYRQGNLVSLFDDEDDMDPREHQSYEYY
;
A
#
# COMPACT_ATOMS: atom_id res chain seq x y z
N THR A 1 20.16 -12.95 24.41
CA THR A 1 19.52 -13.59 23.24
C THR A 1 19.33 -12.54 22.17
N ALA A 2 20.21 -12.51 21.17
CA ALA A 2 20.15 -11.50 20.11
C ALA A 2 19.06 -11.87 19.11
N TYR A 3 17.94 -11.15 19.17
CA TYR A 3 16.87 -11.22 18.17
C TYR A 3 17.37 -10.54 16.88
N SER A 4 17.66 -11.34 15.86
CA SER A 4 18.00 -10.87 14.52
C SER A 4 16.92 -11.37 13.56
N PRO A 5 15.79 -10.66 13.40
CA PRO A 5 14.89 -10.96 12.31
C PRO A 5 15.57 -10.45 11.03
N ASN A 6 15.30 -11.05 9.89
CA ASN A 6 15.72 -10.60 8.57
C ASN A 6 15.14 -9.19 8.26
N ARG A 7 15.67 -8.12 8.88
CA ARG A 7 15.07 -6.77 8.90
C ARG A 7 14.82 -6.14 7.52
N GLY A 8 15.41 -6.69 6.46
CA GLY A 8 15.15 -6.26 5.07
C GLY A 8 14.28 -7.21 4.24
N GLN A 9 14.20 -8.50 4.57
CA GLN A 9 13.45 -9.47 3.75
C GLN A 9 11.95 -9.19 3.79
N ASP A 10 11.46 -8.71 4.94
CA ASP A 10 10.04 -8.39 5.13
C ASP A 10 9.58 -7.26 4.19
N LYS A 11 10.41 -6.21 4.00
CA LYS A 11 10.11 -5.07 3.11
C LYS A 11 10.00 -5.50 1.65
N HIS A 12 10.92 -6.34 1.18
CA HIS A 12 10.85 -6.92 -0.17
C HIS A 12 9.62 -7.80 -0.38
N VAL A 13 9.30 -8.65 0.59
CA VAL A 13 8.14 -9.55 0.51
C VAL A 13 6.84 -8.75 0.49
N ARG A 14 6.75 -7.67 1.27
CA ARG A 14 5.61 -6.74 1.27
C ARG A 14 5.44 -6.05 -0.09
N LEU A 15 6.51 -5.54 -0.69
CA LEU A 15 6.45 -4.89 -2.01
C LEU A 15 6.02 -5.87 -3.12
N ASN A 16 6.59 -7.09 -3.12
CA ASN A 16 6.22 -8.13 -4.07
C ASN A 16 4.75 -8.54 -3.95
N SER A 17 4.15 -8.38 -2.77
CA SER A 17 2.72 -8.70 -2.55
C SER A 17 1.77 -7.70 -3.23
N VAL A 18 2.24 -6.48 -3.53
CA VAL A 18 1.45 -5.44 -4.22
C VAL A 18 1.78 -5.32 -5.71
N ALA A 19 2.87 -5.92 -6.18
CA ALA A 19 3.27 -5.92 -7.60
C ALA A 19 2.12 -6.31 -8.57
N PRO A 20 1.27 -7.33 -8.28
CA PRO A 20 0.16 -7.67 -9.18
C PRO A 20 -0.87 -6.54 -9.37
N ILE A 21 -1.03 -5.65 -8.38
CA ILE A 21 -1.97 -4.50 -8.46
C ILE A 21 -1.43 -3.46 -9.45
N PHE A 22 -0.12 -3.25 -9.45
CA PHE A 22 0.56 -2.39 -10.42
C PHE A 22 0.51 -3.00 -11.83
N GLU A 23 0.82 -4.29 -11.96
CA GLU A 23 0.79 -5.01 -13.25
C GLU A 23 -0.61 -5.04 -13.88
N ALA A 24 -1.66 -5.11 -13.07
CA ALA A 24 -3.04 -5.05 -13.52
C ALA A 24 -3.53 -3.64 -13.90
N GLY A 25 -2.70 -2.61 -13.71
CA GLY A 25 -3.06 -1.21 -14.02
C GLY A 25 -4.10 -0.62 -13.06
N HIS A 26 -4.19 -1.13 -11.82
CA HIS A 26 -5.14 -0.65 -10.82
C HIS A 26 -4.62 0.54 -9.99
N VAL A 27 -3.39 1.00 -10.28
CA VAL A 27 -2.78 2.16 -9.62
C VAL A 27 -2.69 3.30 -10.62
N TRP A 28 -3.20 4.46 -10.24
CA TRP A 28 -3.10 5.70 -10.99
C TRP A 28 -2.40 6.77 -10.15
N ARG A 29 -1.63 7.65 -10.80
CA ARG A 29 -1.02 8.81 -10.16
C ARG A 29 -1.42 10.10 -10.87
N THR A 30 -1.47 11.19 -10.12
CA THR A 30 -1.60 12.56 -10.62
C THR A 30 -0.26 13.08 -11.18
N GLU A 31 -0.31 14.24 -11.84
CA GLU A 31 0.87 14.94 -12.39
C GLU A 31 1.56 15.88 -11.37
N ASP A 32 1.04 15.97 -10.14
CA ASP A 32 1.62 16.80 -9.09
C ASP A 32 3.01 16.32 -8.66
N ASP A 33 3.87 17.25 -8.25
CA ASP A 33 5.27 16.98 -7.87
C ASP A 33 5.40 15.92 -6.77
N TRP A 34 4.51 15.95 -5.76
CA TRP A 34 4.53 14.96 -4.68
C TRP A 34 4.31 13.52 -5.18
N ALA A 35 3.55 13.35 -6.28
CA ALA A 35 3.28 12.04 -6.85
C ALA A 35 4.47 11.53 -7.68
N LEU A 36 5.30 12.45 -8.23
CA LEU A 36 6.58 12.11 -8.83
C LEU A 36 7.56 11.61 -7.77
N ASP A 37 7.64 12.28 -6.61
CA ASP A 37 8.51 11.86 -5.51
C ASP A 37 8.19 10.43 -5.05
N VAL A 38 6.91 10.10 -4.88
CA VAL A 38 6.44 8.74 -4.54
C VAL A 38 6.89 7.73 -5.61
N GLN A 39 6.76 8.09 -6.89
CA GLN A 39 7.15 7.21 -8.01
C GLN A 39 8.66 6.99 -8.03
N GLU A 40 9.46 8.04 -7.86
CA GLU A 40 10.92 7.97 -7.86
C GLU A 40 11.42 7.15 -6.67
N GLU A 41 10.83 7.32 -5.49
CA GLU A 41 11.18 6.52 -4.32
C GLU A 41 10.86 5.03 -4.56
N CYS A 42 9.68 4.71 -5.12
CA CYS A 42 9.31 3.34 -5.50
C CYS A 42 10.25 2.74 -6.55
N ALA A 43 10.71 3.53 -7.52
CA ALA A 43 11.65 3.09 -8.54
C ALA A 43 13.08 2.89 -8.00
N SER A 44 13.45 3.66 -6.97
CA SER A 44 14.76 3.59 -6.31
C SER A 44 14.86 2.44 -5.31
N PHE A 45 13.74 1.88 -4.85
CA PHE A 45 13.70 0.79 -3.89
C PHE A 45 14.38 -0.48 -4.45
N PRO A 46 15.22 -1.19 -3.67
CA PRO A 46 15.53 -1.01 -2.24
C PRO A 46 16.74 -0.12 -1.95
N TYR A 47 17.31 0.52 -2.96
CA TYR A 47 18.60 1.21 -2.86
C TYR A 47 18.48 2.71 -2.55
N GLY A 48 17.25 3.23 -2.47
CA GLY A 48 16.95 4.60 -2.06
C GLY A 48 17.37 4.91 -0.62
N GLU A 49 17.62 6.18 -0.33
CA GLU A 49 17.99 6.66 1.00
C GLU A 49 16.81 6.61 1.99
N HIS A 50 15.59 6.80 1.47
CA HIS A 50 14.35 6.76 2.21
C HIS A 50 13.39 5.76 1.57
N ASP A 51 12.56 5.11 2.39
CA ASP A 51 11.53 4.15 1.96
C ASP A 51 10.17 4.37 2.61
N ASP A 52 9.96 5.54 3.24
CA ASP A 52 8.74 5.88 3.96
C ASP A 52 7.53 5.98 3.03
N LEU A 53 7.68 6.56 1.84
CA LEU A 53 6.59 6.66 0.85
C LEU A 53 6.29 5.29 0.24
N VAL A 54 7.32 4.48 0.04
CA VAL A 54 7.19 3.09 -0.44
C VAL A 54 6.47 2.22 0.60
N ASP A 55 6.81 2.38 1.88
CA ASP A 55 6.17 1.67 2.98
C ASP A 55 4.70 2.09 3.13
N ALA A 56 4.40 3.40 3.06
CA ALA A 56 3.04 3.94 3.13
C ALA A 56 2.14 3.48 1.97
N THR A 57 2.64 3.55 0.73
CA THR A 57 1.89 3.11 -0.46
C THR A 57 1.62 1.60 -0.42
N THR A 58 2.62 0.80 -0.02
CA THR A 58 2.47 -0.66 0.09
C THR A 58 1.42 -1.04 1.14
N LEU A 59 1.45 -0.42 2.32
CA LEU A 59 0.47 -0.67 3.37
C LEU A 59 -0.94 -0.25 2.96
N ALA A 60 -1.07 0.91 2.29
CA ALA A 60 -2.36 1.37 1.77
C ALA A 60 -2.93 0.36 0.76
N LEU A 61 -2.14 -0.08 -0.22
CA LEU A 61 -2.56 -1.05 -1.22
C LEU A 61 -2.94 -2.41 -0.62
N LEU A 62 -2.17 -2.89 0.36
CA LEU A 62 -2.52 -4.12 1.10
C LEU A 62 -3.84 -3.96 1.87
N ARG A 63 -4.09 -2.78 2.46
CA ARG A 63 -5.32 -2.48 3.16
C ARG A 63 -6.53 -2.46 2.23
N TYR A 64 -6.39 -1.89 1.03
CA TYR A 64 -7.43 -1.92 -0.01
C TYR A 64 -7.66 -3.31 -0.59
N ARG A 65 -6.62 -4.15 -0.64
CA ARG A 65 -6.76 -5.55 -1.09
C ARG A 65 -7.44 -6.45 -0.04
N GLN A 66 -7.18 -6.23 1.25
CA GLN A 66 -7.69 -7.07 2.34
C GLN A 66 -9.03 -6.60 2.90
N GLY A 67 -9.26 -5.29 2.91
CA GLY A 67 -10.55 -4.71 3.27
C GLY A 67 -11.23 -4.31 1.99
N ASN A 68 -12.45 -4.81 1.77
CA ASN A 68 -13.37 -4.42 0.70
C ASN A 68 -13.78 -2.93 0.77
N LEU A 69 -12.82 -2.02 0.94
CA LEU A 69 -12.97 -0.59 1.24
C LEU A 69 -13.33 0.21 -0.01
N VAL A 70 -13.16 -0.39 -1.18
CA VAL A 70 -13.72 0.07 -2.44
C VAL A 70 -14.88 -0.86 -2.74
N SER A 71 -16.12 -0.34 -2.71
CA SER A 71 -17.28 -1.07 -3.23
C SER A 71 -17.15 -1.15 -4.76
N LEU A 72 -17.11 -2.36 -5.31
CA LEU A 72 -17.19 -2.58 -6.75
C LEU A 72 -18.67 -2.51 -7.19
N PHE A 73 -18.90 -2.15 -8.46
CA PHE A 73 -20.26 -2.12 -9.02
C PHE A 73 -20.95 -3.50 -9.03
N ASP A 74 -20.16 -4.58 -8.98
CA ASP A 74 -20.61 -5.98 -8.93
C ASP A 74 -20.61 -6.56 -7.51
N ASP A 75 -20.24 -5.80 -6.48
CA ASP A 75 -20.38 -6.29 -5.10
C ASP A 75 -21.88 -6.39 -4.76
N GLU A 76 -22.37 -7.59 -4.42
CA GLU A 76 -23.74 -7.76 -3.92
C GLU A 76 -23.93 -6.95 -2.62
N ASP A 77 -25.07 -6.26 -2.48
CA ASP A 77 -25.47 -5.40 -1.34
C ASP A 77 -25.55 -6.14 0.03
N ASP A 78 -25.06 -7.37 0.13
CA ASP A 78 -25.15 -8.25 1.31
C ASP A 78 -23.92 -8.17 2.25
N MET A 79 -23.09 -7.13 2.13
CA MET A 79 -22.08 -6.84 3.14
C MET A 79 -22.72 -6.08 4.30
N ASP A 80 -22.93 -6.77 5.43
CA ASP A 80 -23.24 -6.15 6.73
C ASP A 80 -22.34 -4.90 6.91
N PRO A 81 -22.91 -3.69 7.10
CA PRO A 81 -22.15 -2.46 7.15
C PRO A 81 -21.06 -2.56 8.22
N ARG A 82 -19.81 -2.77 7.78
CA ARG A 82 -18.64 -2.80 8.67
C ARG A 82 -18.65 -1.51 9.47
N GLU A 83 -18.64 -1.63 10.79
CA GLU A 83 -18.67 -0.49 11.71
C GLU A 83 -17.63 0.54 11.27
N HIS A 84 -18.10 1.73 10.90
CA HIS A 84 -17.27 2.85 10.49
C HIS A 84 -16.54 3.35 11.75
N GLN A 85 -15.33 2.84 12.00
CA GLN A 85 -14.51 3.34 13.11
C GLN A 85 -14.11 4.78 12.81
N SER A 86 -14.73 5.73 13.51
CA SER A 86 -14.33 7.13 13.49
C SER A 86 -12.96 7.28 14.14
N TYR A 87 -11.94 7.61 13.35
CA TYR A 87 -10.64 8.01 13.87
C TYR A 87 -10.70 9.51 14.19
N GLU A 88 -10.79 9.86 15.47
CA GLU A 88 -10.54 11.23 15.93
C GLU A 88 -9.03 11.47 15.98
N TYR A 89 -8.54 12.39 15.17
CA TYR A 89 -7.17 12.90 15.26
C TYR A 89 -7.17 14.11 16.21
N TYR A 90 -6.40 14.03 17.30
CA TYR A 90 -6.20 15.11 18.28
C TYR A 90 -5.03 16.02 17.86
#